data_AF-V5RVD9-F1
#
_entry.id   AF-V5RVD9-F1
#
_cell.length_a   1.000
_cell.length_b   1.000
_cell.length_c   1.000
_cell.angle_alpha   90.00
_cell.angle_beta   90.00
_cell.angle_gamma   90.00
#
_symmetry.space_group_name_H-M   'P 1'
#
loop_
_entity.id
_entity.type
_entity.pdbx_description
1 polymer ?
#
loop_
_entity_poly.entity_id
_entity_poly.type
_entity_poly.pdbx_seq_one_letter_code
_entity_poly.pdbx_strand_id
1 'polypeptide(L)'
;MGIPFRPKDTPAREVLKEFKENFDSTELSAYENSVRIAVTFNRDAQVLAWRGELFHQLALRAWWRGETMQAKRYFGLATESFRKDEVLGLARVFRDYGLLLAQTEDIDAGLALVEKALRLHEQDMSNAKGLRQQRITQSYLWRIQLMKQPDQETIGNLIEFALSAADCHIREQRIAIDAALPYAQGSQRQQLLLRRIEISARRRELRSLASSSARLVFDINVVLTAKLLRSLFRRE
;
A
#
# COMPACT_ATOMS: atom_id res chain seq x y z
N MET A 1 15.22 16.30 25.98
CA MET A 1 16.17 16.63 24.90
C MET A 1 15.54 16.19 23.58
N GLY A 2 15.25 17.14 22.69
CA GLY A 2 14.60 16.85 21.41
C GLY A 2 15.49 16.01 20.50
N ILE A 3 14.89 15.08 19.77
CA ILE A 3 15.55 14.32 18.71
C ILE A 3 16.24 15.29 17.74
N PRO A 4 17.55 15.17 17.46
CA PRO A 4 18.11 15.81 16.29
C PRO A 4 17.65 14.96 15.10
N PHE A 5 16.68 15.50 14.38
CA PHE A 5 16.45 15.33 12.94
C PHE A 5 17.22 14.19 12.26
N ARG A 6 16.50 13.19 11.70
CA ARG A 6 17.14 12.14 10.91
C ARG A 6 18.03 12.77 9.82
N PRO A 7 19.30 12.36 9.71
CA PRO A 7 20.22 13.00 8.80
C PRO A 7 19.73 12.85 7.36
N LYS A 8 19.63 13.97 6.66
CA LYS A 8 19.00 14.08 5.34
C LYS A 8 19.92 13.58 4.22
N ASP A 9 21.23 13.72 4.35
CA ASP A 9 22.14 13.42 3.24
C ASP A 9 23.01 12.22 3.63
N THR A 10 22.37 11.05 3.67
CA THR A 10 23.04 9.79 4.05
C THR A 10 22.79 8.69 3.03
N PRO A 11 23.76 7.78 2.83
CA PRO A 11 23.57 6.62 1.95
C PRO A 11 22.35 5.78 2.34
N ALA A 12 22.07 5.67 3.64
CA ALA A 12 20.89 4.97 4.16
C ALA A 12 19.57 5.60 3.65
N ARG A 13 19.49 6.93 3.56
CA ARG A 13 18.30 7.62 3.04
C ARG A 13 18.17 7.46 1.52
N GLU A 14 19.28 7.48 0.78
CA GLU A 14 19.28 7.24 -0.66
C GLU A 14 18.77 5.84 -0.99
N VAL A 15 19.28 4.83 -0.29
CA VAL A 15 18.77 3.45 -0.37
C VAL A 15 17.28 3.40 -0.05
N LEU A 16 16.82 4.09 1.01
CA LEU A 16 15.38 4.14 1.32
C LEU A 16 14.54 4.78 0.22
N LYS A 17 15.08 5.79 -0.47
CA LYS A 17 14.41 6.45 -1.60
C LYS A 17 14.27 5.46 -2.76
N GLU A 18 15.35 4.76 -3.09
CA GLU A 18 15.35 3.71 -4.12
C GLU A 18 14.32 2.61 -3.81
N PHE A 19 14.29 2.12 -2.57
CA PHE A 19 13.30 1.11 -2.16
C PHE A 19 11.86 1.59 -2.25
N LYS A 20 11.59 2.89 -2.09
CA LYS A 20 10.24 3.47 -2.15
C LYS A 20 9.80 3.76 -3.59
N GLU A 21 10.68 4.33 -4.40
CA GLU A 21 10.39 4.74 -5.77
C GLU A 21 10.38 3.53 -6.71
N ASN A 22 11.36 2.63 -6.55
CA ASN A 22 11.56 1.46 -7.41
C ASN A 22 11.10 0.16 -6.74
N PHE A 23 10.07 0.22 -5.89
CA PHE A 23 9.70 -0.88 -5.00
C PHE A 23 9.43 -2.22 -5.70
N ASP A 24 9.01 -2.24 -6.97
CA ASP A 24 8.80 -3.45 -7.82
C ASP A 24 9.96 -3.80 -8.75
N SER A 25 11.02 -3.02 -8.74
CA SER A 25 12.22 -3.38 -9.46
C SER A 25 12.81 -4.65 -8.88
N THR A 26 13.07 -5.61 -9.77
CA THR A 26 13.80 -6.84 -9.47
C THR A 26 15.28 -6.54 -9.21
N GLU A 27 15.81 -5.44 -9.74
CA GLU A 27 17.20 -5.01 -9.57
C GLU A 27 17.54 -4.67 -8.10
N LEU A 28 16.54 -4.22 -7.34
CA LEU A 28 16.70 -3.96 -5.90
C LEU A 28 17.07 -5.21 -5.09
N SER A 29 16.80 -6.42 -5.61
CA SER A 29 17.15 -7.68 -4.93
C SER A 29 18.66 -7.79 -4.68
N ALA A 30 19.49 -7.23 -5.57
CA ALA A 30 20.93 -7.19 -5.40
C ALA A 30 21.36 -6.32 -4.21
N TYR A 31 20.61 -5.25 -3.92
CA TYR A 31 20.89 -4.33 -2.81
C TYR A 31 20.35 -4.83 -1.48
N GLU A 32 19.26 -5.60 -1.48
CA GLU A 32 18.60 -6.09 -0.25
C GLU A 32 19.52 -6.82 0.71
N ASN A 33 20.40 -7.70 0.20
CA ASN A 33 21.30 -8.45 1.07
C ASN A 33 22.29 -7.51 1.77
N SER A 34 22.85 -6.55 1.03
CA SER A 34 23.73 -5.51 1.57
C SER A 34 23.01 -4.65 2.60
N VAL A 35 21.76 -4.27 2.32
CA VAL A 35 20.92 -3.52 3.26
C VAL A 35 20.67 -4.35 4.52
N ARG A 36 20.28 -5.62 4.40
CA ARG A 36 20.06 -6.55 5.50
C ARG A 36 21.29 -6.64 6.41
N ILE A 37 22.46 -6.89 5.83
CA ILE A 37 23.72 -6.96 6.57
C ILE A 37 23.99 -5.63 7.29
N ALA A 38 23.84 -4.51 6.57
CA ALA A 38 24.05 -3.19 7.14
C ALA A 38 23.09 -2.92 8.32
N VAL A 39 21.79 -3.14 8.17
CA VAL A 39 20.84 -2.83 9.25
C VAL A 39 20.98 -3.75 10.45
N THR A 40 21.38 -5.01 10.26
CA THR A 40 21.54 -5.99 11.33
C THR A 40 22.83 -5.79 12.11
N PHE A 41 23.96 -5.56 11.42
CA PHE A 41 25.28 -5.61 12.04
C PHE A 41 25.97 -4.25 12.16
N ASN A 42 25.62 -3.27 11.30
CA ASN A 42 26.27 -1.97 11.34
C ASN A 42 25.85 -1.18 12.59
N ARG A 43 26.83 -0.57 13.25
CA ARG A 43 26.68 0.30 14.42
C ARG A 43 26.81 1.78 14.08
N ASP A 44 26.99 2.10 12.80
CA ASP A 44 27.01 3.47 12.28
C ASP A 44 25.72 4.21 12.67
N ALA A 45 25.89 5.39 13.25
CA ALA A 45 24.79 6.17 13.80
C ALA A 45 23.76 6.59 12.73
N GLN A 46 24.18 6.77 11.48
CA GLN A 46 23.27 7.12 10.38
C GLN A 46 22.41 5.91 10.00
N VAL A 47 23.00 4.72 9.90
CA VAL A 47 22.26 3.48 9.65
C VAL A 47 21.29 3.20 10.79
N LEU A 48 21.71 3.39 12.05
CA LEU A 48 20.85 3.24 13.22
C LEU A 48 19.64 4.19 13.18
N ALA A 49 19.84 5.45 12.79
CA ALA A 49 18.77 6.45 12.68
C ALA A 49 17.69 6.09 11.65
N TRP A 50 18.03 5.27 10.65
CA TRP A 50 17.14 4.85 9.56
C TRP A 50 16.70 3.38 9.65
N ARG A 51 17.18 2.63 10.66
CA ARG A 51 17.01 1.18 10.80
C ARG A 51 15.54 0.74 10.75
N GLY A 52 14.64 1.44 11.45
CA GLY A 52 13.21 1.12 11.45
C GLY A 52 12.58 1.21 10.06
N GLU A 53 12.92 2.23 9.27
CA GLU A 53 12.43 2.34 7.89
C GLU A 53 13.02 1.28 6.98
N LEU A 54 14.30 0.96 7.15
CA LEU A 54 14.99 -0.01 6.30
C LEU A 54 14.42 -1.41 6.54
N PHE A 55 14.23 -1.82 7.80
CA PHE A 55 13.52 -3.06 8.10
C PHE A 55 12.08 -3.05 7.58
N HIS A 56 11.36 -1.93 7.67
CA HIS A 56 10.02 -1.81 7.08
C HIS A 56 10.03 -2.04 5.56
N GLN A 57 10.99 -1.46 4.83
CA GLN A 57 11.09 -1.70 3.38
C GLN A 57 11.49 -3.15 3.06
N LEU A 58 12.40 -3.76 3.84
CA LEU A 58 12.72 -5.18 3.70
C LEU A 58 11.49 -6.07 3.96
N ALA A 59 10.66 -5.73 4.95
CA ALA A 59 9.42 -6.44 5.25
C ALA A 59 8.44 -6.40 4.08
N LEU A 60 8.21 -5.22 3.51
CA LEU A 60 7.34 -5.04 2.35
C LEU A 60 7.81 -5.84 1.14
N ARG A 61 9.12 -5.88 0.89
CA ARG A 61 9.68 -6.64 -0.24
C ARG A 61 9.66 -8.15 -0.02
N ALA A 62 9.91 -8.62 1.19
CA ALA A 62 9.74 -10.04 1.54
C ALA A 62 8.28 -10.45 1.35
N TRP A 63 7.33 -9.65 1.87
CA TRP A 63 5.90 -9.91 1.71
C TRP A 63 5.50 -9.99 0.24
N TRP A 64 5.99 -9.09 -0.59
CA TRP A 64 5.66 -9.08 -2.00
C TRP A 64 6.16 -10.28 -2.80
N ARG A 65 7.22 -10.93 -2.33
CA ARG A 65 7.70 -12.20 -2.90
C ARG A 65 6.98 -13.42 -2.31
N GLY A 66 6.04 -13.22 -1.40
CA GLY A 66 5.36 -14.30 -0.68
C GLY A 66 6.19 -14.90 0.45
N GLU A 67 7.28 -14.26 0.88
CA GLU A 67 8.15 -14.73 1.96
C GLU A 67 7.57 -14.36 3.33
N THR A 68 6.39 -14.87 3.66
CA THR A 68 5.58 -14.47 4.82
C THR A 68 6.35 -14.48 6.14
N MET A 69 7.06 -15.57 6.45
CA MET A 69 7.82 -15.68 7.71
C MET A 69 8.92 -14.61 7.81
N GLN A 70 9.60 -14.34 6.71
CA GLN A 70 10.67 -13.34 6.65
C GLN A 70 10.10 -11.92 6.75
N ALA A 71 8.95 -11.66 6.14
CA ALA A 71 8.22 -10.40 6.25
C ALA A 71 7.80 -10.13 7.71
N LYS A 72 7.19 -11.10 8.39
CA LYS A 72 6.81 -10.99 9.82
C LYS A 72 8.03 -10.64 10.68
N ARG A 73 9.14 -11.34 10.48
CA ARG A 73 10.40 -11.06 11.19
C ARG A 73 10.87 -9.62 10.98
N TYR A 74 10.88 -9.14 9.75
CA TYR A 74 11.29 -7.76 9.47
C TYR A 74 10.31 -6.70 9.99
N PHE A 75 9.01 -6.95 9.99
CA PHE A 75 8.03 -6.06 10.63
C PHE A 75 8.24 -5.97 12.15
N GLY A 76 8.55 -7.09 12.80
CA GLY A 76 8.94 -7.12 14.23
C GLY A 76 10.18 -6.26 14.49
N LEU A 77 11.26 -6.51 13.74
CA LEU A 77 12.50 -5.74 13.85
C LEU A 77 12.31 -4.24 13.55
N ALA A 78 11.44 -3.89 12.59
CA ALA A 78 11.09 -2.51 12.30
C ALA A 78 10.43 -1.85 13.51
N THR A 79 9.45 -2.52 14.11
CA THR A 79 8.73 -2.04 15.31
C THR A 79 9.68 -1.76 16.47
N GLU A 80 10.63 -2.68 16.73
CA GLU A 80 11.63 -2.54 17.79
C GLU A 80 12.66 -1.43 17.51
N SER A 81 12.87 -1.09 16.23
CA SER A 81 13.90 -0.13 15.82
C SER A 81 13.42 1.32 15.77
N PHE A 82 12.11 1.56 15.69
CA PHE A 82 11.58 2.93 15.81
C PHE A 82 11.57 3.36 17.27
N ARG A 83 11.93 4.62 17.53
CA ARG A 83 11.73 5.22 18.85
C ARG A 83 10.25 5.48 19.09
N LYS A 84 9.86 5.57 20.36
CA LYS A 84 8.46 5.79 20.78
C LYS A 84 7.87 7.10 20.27
N ASP A 85 8.70 8.12 20.07
CA ASP A 85 8.34 9.43 19.52
C ASP A 85 8.23 9.44 17.99
N GLU A 86 8.65 8.37 17.29
CA GLU A 86 8.53 8.23 15.84
C GLU A 86 7.17 7.65 15.42
N VAL A 87 6.09 8.26 15.92
CA VAL A 87 4.71 7.78 15.78
C VAL A 87 4.29 7.51 14.33
N LEU A 88 4.67 8.37 13.38
CA LEU A 88 4.40 8.17 11.95
C LEU A 88 5.16 7.00 11.32
N GLY A 89 6.33 6.66 11.86
CA GLY A 89 7.09 5.49 11.45
C GLY A 89 6.38 4.22 11.89
N LEU A 90 6.07 4.15 13.18
CA LEU A 90 5.36 3.04 13.80
C LEU A 90 3.97 2.83 13.20
N ALA A 91 3.20 3.90 12.95
CA ALA A 91 1.88 3.79 12.35
C ALA A 91 1.91 3.10 10.99
N ARG A 92 2.90 3.42 10.13
CA ARG A 92 3.06 2.75 8.83
C ARG A 92 3.43 1.28 8.97
N VAL A 93 4.31 0.95 9.93
CA VAL A 93 4.67 -0.45 10.22
C VAL A 93 3.44 -1.23 10.65
N PHE A 94 2.66 -0.73 11.63
CA PHE A 94 1.46 -1.42 12.12
C PHE A 94 0.38 -1.53 11.05
N ARG A 95 0.18 -0.51 10.21
CA ARG A 95 -0.75 -0.57 9.09
C ARG A 95 -0.41 -1.72 8.13
N ASP A 96 0.83 -1.75 7.66
CA ASP A 96 1.24 -2.72 6.65
C ASP A 96 1.37 -4.13 7.25
N TYR A 97 1.84 -4.24 8.49
CA TYR A 97 1.92 -5.52 9.20
C TYR A 97 0.53 -6.08 9.53
N GLY A 98 -0.40 -5.22 9.95
CA GLY A 98 -1.78 -5.62 10.21
C GLY A 98 -2.46 -6.22 8.98
N LEU A 99 -2.24 -5.64 7.80
CA LEU A 99 -2.74 -6.23 6.55
C LEU A 99 -2.08 -7.57 6.21
N LEU A 100 -0.78 -7.74 6.46
CA LEU A 100 -0.11 -9.03 6.30
C LEU A 100 -0.75 -10.10 7.20
N LEU A 101 -0.96 -9.80 8.49
CA LEU A 101 -1.55 -10.75 9.43
C LEU A 101 -2.97 -11.13 9.03
N ALA A 102 -3.79 -10.15 8.65
CA ALA A 102 -5.15 -10.41 8.22
C ALA A 102 -5.22 -11.30 6.98
N GLN A 103 -4.23 -11.22 6.08
CA GLN A 103 -4.18 -12.05 4.88
C GLN A 103 -3.65 -13.47 5.11
N THR A 104 -2.90 -13.71 6.19
CA THR A 104 -2.07 -14.91 6.31
C THR A 104 -2.31 -15.74 7.56
N GLU A 105 -2.91 -15.17 8.60
CA GLU A 105 -2.96 -15.82 9.91
C GLU A 105 -4.24 -15.49 10.67
N ASP A 106 -4.42 -14.22 11.03
CA ASP A 106 -5.46 -13.80 11.96
C ASP A 106 -5.98 -12.40 11.56
N ILE A 107 -7.22 -12.37 11.10
CA ILE A 107 -7.93 -11.16 10.68
C ILE A 107 -8.11 -10.21 11.88
N ASP A 108 -8.44 -10.71 13.07
CA ASP A 108 -8.69 -9.88 14.24
C ASP A 108 -7.38 -9.28 14.78
N ALA A 109 -6.28 -10.04 14.77
CA ALA A 109 -4.96 -9.52 15.08
C ALA A 109 -4.52 -8.44 14.08
N GLY A 110 -4.80 -8.64 12.80
CA GLY A 110 -4.55 -7.66 11.75
C GLY A 110 -5.34 -6.36 11.93
N LEU A 111 -6.63 -6.50 12.26
CA LEU A 111 -7.55 -5.40 12.49
C LEU A 111 -7.11 -4.56 13.70
N ALA A 112 -6.77 -5.21 14.81
CA ALA A 112 -6.24 -4.54 16.02
C ALA A 112 -4.97 -3.74 15.74
N LEU A 113 -4.08 -4.23 14.86
CA LEU A 113 -2.87 -3.51 14.46
C LEU A 113 -3.16 -2.27 13.60
N VAL A 114 -4.10 -2.36 12.65
CA VAL A 114 -4.46 -1.19 11.83
C VAL A 114 -5.19 -0.14 12.66
N GLU A 115 -6.05 -0.53 13.60
CA GLU A 115 -6.66 0.42 14.54
C GLU A 115 -5.61 1.10 15.42
N LYS A 116 -4.58 0.36 15.85
CA LYS A 116 -3.44 0.94 16.58
C LYS A 116 -2.69 1.95 15.72
N ALA A 117 -2.53 1.69 14.42
CA ALA A 117 -1.94 2.65 13.49
C ALA A 117 -2.76 3.95 13.38
N LEU A 118 -4.11 3.85 13.35
CA LEU A 118 -4.99 5.02 13.34
C LEU A 118 -4.83 5.87 14.61
N ARG A 119 -4.82 5.24 15.79
CA ARG A 119 -4.58 5.93 17.07
C ARG A 119 -3.23 6.65 17.10
N LEU A 120 -2.19 6.11 16.45
CA LEU A 120 -0.90 6.78 16.34
C LEU A 120 -0.93 7.99 15.40
N HIS A 121 -1.78 7.98 14.37
CA HIS A 121 -1.97 9.15 13.51
C HIS A 121 -2.69 10.29 14.25
N GLU A 122 -3.62 9.98 15.14
CA GLU A 122 -4.30 10.97 15.99
C GLU A 122 -3.36 11.67 16.97
N GLN A 123 -2.26 11.00 17.35
CA GLN A 123 -1.22 11.54 18.22
C GLN A 123 -0.18 12.40 17.47
N ASP A 124 -0.19 12.40 16.13
CA ASP A 124 0.74 13.17 15.31
C ASP A 124 0.27 14.62 15.10
N MET A 125 1.18 15.49 14.63
CA MET A 125 0.81 16.85 14.26
C MET A 125 -0.17 16.87 13.08
N SER A 126 -1.28 17.60 13.23
CA SER A 126 -2.26 17.82 12.16
C SER A 126 -1.66 18.67 11.03
N ASN A 127 -0.98 18.00 10.11
CA ASN A 127 -0.46 18.56 8.87
C ASN A 127 -0.96 17.74 7.68
N ALA A 128 -0.85 18.28 6.47
CA ALA A 128 -1.35 17.63 5.25
C ALA A 128 -0.78 16.22 5.03
N LYS A 129 0.48 15.96 5.43
CA LYS A 129 1.10 14.64 5.30
C LYS A 129 0.51 13.65 6.31
N GLY A 130 0.30 14.07 7.56
CA GLY A 130 -0.33 13.27 8.61
C GLY A 130 -1.75 12.87 8.21
N LEU A 131 -2.57 13.83 7.78
CA LEU A 131 -3.93 13.60 7.30
C LEU A 131 -3.98 12.62 6.11
N ARG A 132 -3.05 12.76 5.16
CA ARG A 132 -2.94 11.82 4.04
C ARG A 132 -2.58 10.41 4.51
N GLN A 133 -1.64 10.27 5.45
CA GLN A 133 -1.30 8.94 6.00
C GLN A 133 -2.46 8.32 6.76
N GLN A 134 -3.20 9.11 7.55
CA GLN A 134 -4.41 8.65 8.23
C GLN A 134 -5.45 8.14 7.23
N ARG A 135 -5.74 8.87 6.16
CA ARG A 135 -6.64 8.43 5.07
C ARG A 135 -6.17 7.12 4.42
N ILE A 136 -4.86 6.98 4.16
CA ILE A 136 -4.31 5.72 3.63
C ILE A 136 -4.52 4.58 4.63
N THR A 137 -4.22 4.79 5.91
CA THR A 137 -4.42 3.80 6.97
C THR A 137 -5.89 3.41 7.13
N GLN A 138 -6.81 4.37 7.01
CA GLN A 138 -8.25 4.11 6.99
C GLN A 138 -8.64 3.19 5.83
N SER A 139 -8.05 3.38 4.65
CA SER A 139 -8.29 2.48 3.52
C SER A 139 -7.82 1.05 3.77
N TYR A 140 -6.81 0.85 4.61
CA TYR A 140 -6.37 -0.49 5.03
C TYR A 140 -7.35 -1.12 6.00
N LEU A 141 -7.94 -0.33 6.90
CA LEU A 141 -8.97 -0.81 7.82
C LEU A 141 -10.17 -1.37 7.03
N TRP A 142 -10.66 -0.61 6.04
CA TRP A 142 -11.74 -1.07 5.16
C TRP A 142 -11.39 -2.37 4.44
N ARG A 143 -10.16 -2.52 3.94
CA ARG A 143 -9.73 -3.77 3.28
C ARG A 143 -9.83 -4.98 4.23
N ILE A 144 -9.36 -4.82 5.46
CA ILE A 144 -9.40 -5.90 6.46
C ILE A 144 -10.85 -6.18 6.88
N GLN A 145 -11.67 -5.14 7.05
CA GLN A 145 -13.09 -5.29 7.33
C GLN A 145 -13.80 -6.09 6.23
N LEU A 146 -13.53 -5.81 4.95
CA LEU A 146 -14.09 -6.58 3.82
C LEU A 146 -13.59 -8.03 3.76
N MET A 147 -12.39 -8.33 4.28
CA MET A 147 -11.93 -9.72 4.44
C MET A 147 -12.73 -10.46 5.50
N LYS A 148 -13.12 -9.76 6.58
CA LYS A 148 -13.93 -10.32 7.66
C LYS A 148 -15.39 -10.50 7.24
N GLN A 149 -16.01 -9.44 6.76
CA GLN A 149 -17.39 -9.40 6.33
C GLN A 149 -17.61 -8.26 5.33
N PRO A 150 -17.91 -8.56 4.06
CA PRO A 150 -18.23 -7.54 3.08
C PRO A 150 -19.54 -6.81 3.42
N ASP A 151 -19.51 -5.48 3.45
CA ASP A 151 -20.68 -4.62 3.57
C ASP A 151 -20.63 -3.47 2.54
N GLN A 152 -21.81 -2.95 2.18
CA GLN A 152 -21.93 -1.97 1.09
C GLN A 152 -21.31 -0.61 1.43
N GLU A 153 -21.32 -0.21 2.70
CA GLU A 153 -20.75 1.06 3.13
C GLU A 153 -19.22 1.02 3.00
N THR A 154 -18.59 -0.02 3.53
CA THR A 154 -17.14 -0.24 3.43
C THR A 154 -16.69 -0.39 1.97
N ILE A 155 -17.47 -1.09 1.13
CA ILE A 155 -17.21 -1.18 -0.31
C ILE A 155 -17.24 0.22 -0.94
N GLY A 156 -18.27 1.02 -0.66
CA GLY A 156 -18.42 2.38 -1.18
C GLY A 156 -17.23 3.26 -0.80
N ASN A 157 -16.88 3.27 0.50
CA ASN A 157 -15.75 4.01 1.04
C ASN A 157 -14.41 3.62 0.39
N LEU A 158 -14.17 2.32 0.20
CA LEU A 158 -12.96 1.82 -0.43
C LEU A 158 -12.86 2.25 -1.90
N ILE A 159 -13.96 2.17 -2.66
CA ILE A 159 -14.02 2.60 -4.07
C ILE A 159 -13.80 4.12 -4.17
N GLU A 160 -14.46 4.91 -3.34
CA GLU A 160 -14.33 6.37 -3.33
C GLU A 160 -12.89 6.79 -3.02
N PHE A 161 -12.26 6.18 -2.02
CA PHE A 161 -10.86 6.41 -1.73
C PHE A 161 -9.97 6.01 -2.90
N ALA A 162 -10.21 4.83 -3.49
CA ALA A 162 -9.46 4.37 -4.64
C ALA A 162 -9.59 5.31 -5.85
N LEU A 163 -10.71 6.00 -6.05
CA LEU A 163 -10.89 6.99 -7.13
C LEU A 163 -10.26 8.35 -6.81
N SER A 164 -10.24 8.75 -5.54
CA SER A 164 -9.76 10.08 -5.09
C SER A 164 -8.29 10.13 -4.64
N ALA A 165 -7.60 9.00 -4.53
CA ALA A 165 -6.23 8.91 -4.00
C ALA A 165 -5.11 9.50 -4.89
N ALA A 166 -5.40 10.45 -5.80
CA ALA A 166 -4.41 11.02 -6.72
C ALA A 166 -3.25 11.74 -6.01
N ASP A 167 -3.47 12.20 -4.78
CA ASP A 167 -2.50 12.86 -3.89
C ASP A 167 -1.55 11.87 -3.16
N CYS A 168 -1.81 10.56 -3.27
CA CYS A 168 -1.04 9.51 -2.63
C CYS A 168 0.17 9.09 -3.47
N HIS A 169 1.15 8.43 -2.84
CA HIS A 169 2.26 7.82 -3.59
C HIS A 169 1.73 6.76 -4.56
N ILE A 170 2.35 6.64 -5.75
CA ILE A 170 1.88 5.78 -6.84
C ILE A 170 1.65 4.31 -6.40
N ARG A 171 2.48 3.83 -5.47
CA ARG A 171 2.28 2.53 -4.81
C ARG A 171 0.92 2.41 -4.14
N GLU A 172 0.61 3.37 -3.29
CA GLU A 172 -0.62 3.36 -2.48
C GLU A 172 -1.85 3.52 -3.38
N GLN A 173 -1.73 4.30 -4.46
CA GLN A 173 -2.76 4.38 -5.49
C GLN A 173 -3.03 3.01 -6.13
N ARG A 174 -1.97 2.29 -6.51
CA ARG A 174 -2.09 0.95 -7.13
C ARG A 174 -2.73 -0.04 -6.18
N ILE A 175 -2.26 -0.11 -4.93
CA ILE A 175 -2.79 -1.03 -3.92
C ILE A 175 -4.27 -0.71 -3.64
N ALA A 176 -4.65 0.57 -3.56
CA ALA A 176 -6.04 0.96 -3.35
C ALA A 176 -6.95 0.53 -4.51
N ILE A 177 -6.50 0.71 -5.76
CA ILE A 177 -7.24 0.28 -6.95
C ILE A 177 -7.38 -1.25 -6.98
N ASP A 178 -6.29 -1.99 -6.77
CA ASP A 178 -6.31 -3.45 -6.80
C ASP A 178 -7.23 -4.03 -5.72
N ALA A 179 -7.32 -3.37 -4.56
CA ALA A 179 -8.24 -3.75 -3.49
C ALA A 179 -9.72 -3.42 -3.80
N ALA A 180 -10.00 -2.32 -4.49
CA ALA A 180 -11.36 -1.87 -4.80
C ALA A 180 -11.96 -2.58 -6.04
N LEU A 181 -11.13 -2.95 -7.01
CA LEU A 181 -11.55 -3.52 -8.30
C LEU A 181 -12.48 -4.75 -8.23
N PRO A 182 -12.31 -5.69 -7.29
CA PRO A 182 -13.20 -6.84 -7.16
C PRO A 182 -14.65 -6.46 -6.83
N TYR A 183 -14.87 -5.30 -6.20
CA TYR A 183 -16.18 -4.86 -5.73
C TYR A 183 -16.84 -3.83 -6.66
N ALA A 184 -16.06 -3.15 -7.49
CA ALA A 184 -16.55 -2.10 -8.37
C ALA A 184 -17.37 -2.65 -9.55
N GLN A 185 -18.44 -1.94 -9.91
CA GLN A 185 -19.32 -2.28 -11.03
C GLN A 185 -19.52 -1.09 -11.97
N GLY A 186 -19.94 -1.38 -13.22
CA GLY A 186 -20.30 -0.35 -14.19
C GLY A 186 -19.23 0.72 -14.40
N SER A 187 -19.63 2.00 -14.29
CA SER A 187 -18.74 3.15 -14.48
C SER A 187 -17.60 3.23 -13.47
N GLN A 188 -17.83 2.82 -12.22
CA GLN A 188 -16.79 2.82 -11.17
C GLN A 188 -15.64 1.87 -11.56
N ARG A 189 -15.99 0.67 -12.05
CA ARG A 189 -15.00 -0.31 -12.50
C ARG A 189 -14.18 0.22 -13.68
N GLN A 190 -14.84 0.84 -14.65
CA GLN A 190 -14.17 1.45 -15.82
C GLN A 190 -13.19 2.54 -15.40
N GLN A 191 -13.58 3.43 -14.48
CA GLN A 191 -12.70 4.49 -13.96
C GLN A 191 -11.49 3.92 -13.21
N LEU A 192 -11.69 2.89 -12.38
CA LEU A 192 -10.58 2.22 -11.68
C LEU A 192 -9.62 1.54 -12.66
N LEU A 193 -10.14 0.88 -13.70
CA LEU A 193 -9.30 0.27 -14.75
C LEU A 193 -8.51 1.32 -15.55
N LEU A 194 -9.12 2.45 -15.90
CA LEU A 194 -8.42 3.58 -16.54
C LEU A 194 -7.28 4.11 -15.67
N ARG A 195 -7.53 4.37 -14.38
CA ARG A 195 -6.46 4.79 -13.46
C ARG A 195 -5.35 3.75 -13.34
N ARG A 196 -5.70 2.46 -13.34
CA ARG A 196 -4.71 1.37 -13.32
C ARG A 196 -3.83 1.39 -14.57
N ILE A 197 -4.41 1.64 -15.75
CA ILE A 197 -3.68 1.81 -17.01
C ILE A 197 -2.73 3.01 -16.93
N GLU A 198 -3.20 4.17 -16.44
CA GLU A 198 -2.38 5.37 -16.27
C GLU A 198 -1.18 5.12 -15.35
N ILE A 199 -1.40 4.45 -14.22
CA ILE A 199 -0.33 4.06 -13.29
C ILE A 199 0.66 3.12 -13.98
N SER A 200 0.17 2.05 -14.61
CA SER A 200 1.02 1.08 -15.30
C SER A 200 1.82 1.72 -16.44
N ALA A 201 1.24 2.67 -17.18
CA ALA A 201 1.91 3.43 -18.24
C ALA A 201 3.04 4.29 -17.67
N ARG A 202 2.79 5.06 -16.60
CA ARG A 202 3.82 5.86 -15.91
C ARG A 202 4.98 5.01 -15.42
N ARG A 203 4.72 3.74 -15.11
CA ARG A 203 5.71 2.77 -14.59
C ARG A 203 6.32 1.86 -15.64
N ARG A 204 5.90 1.94 -16.90
CA ARG A 204 6.35 1.08 -18.00
C ARG A 204 6.06 -0.42 -17.76
N GLU A 205 5.00 -0.73 -17.02
CA GLU A 205 4.57 -2.10 -16.71
C GLU A 205 3.71 -2.70 -17.85
N LEU A 206 4.34 -3.17 -18.92
CA LEU A 206 3.65 -3.61 -20.15
C LEU A 206 2.60 -4.70 -19.93
N ARG A 207 2.86 -5.68 -19.05
CA ARG A 207 1.90 -6.77 -18.77
C ARG A 207 0.64 -6.24 -18.06
N SER A 208 0.83 -5.40 -17.06
CA SER A 208 -0.28 -4.79 -16.30
C SER A 208 -1.09 -3.83 -17.18
N LEU A 209 -0.41 -3.07 -18.05
CA LEU A 209 -1.02 -2.22 -19.06
C LEU A 209 -1.92 -3.02 -20.02
N ALA A 210 -1.39 -4.08 -20.63
CA ALA A 210 -2.11 -4.92 -21.57
C ALA A 210 -3.34 -5.59 -20.91
N SER A 211 -3.16 -6.16 -19.71
CA SER A 211 -4.25 -6.83 -18.98
C SER A 211 -5.38 -5.86 -18.60
N SER A 212 -5.03 -4.68 -18.08
CA SER A 212 -6.03 -3.68 -17.68
C SER A 212 -6.76 -3.09 -18.90
N SER A 213 -6.04 -2.88 -20.00
CA SER A 213 -6.61 -2.41 -21.28
C SER A 213 -7.59 -3.42 -21.86
N ALA A 214 -7.23 -4.71 -21.88
CA ALA A 214 -8.11 -5.76 -22.38
C ALA A 214 -9.41 -5.86 -21.55
N ARG A 215 -9.31 -5.78 -20.21
CA ARG A 215 -10.48 -5.78 -19.32
C ARG A 215 -11.39 -4.58 -19.58
N LEU A 216 -10.82 -3.39 -19.78
CA LEU A 216 -11.60 -2.19 -20.06
C LEU A 216 -12.35 -2.29 -21.39
N VAL A 217 -11.68 -2.77 -22.45
CA VAL A 217 -12.31 -2.99 -23.77
C VAL A 217 -13.45 -3.99 -23.66
N PHE A 218 -13.24 -5.09 -22.93
CA PHE A 218 -14.29 -6.08 -22.70
C PHE A 218 -15.49 -5.48 -21.96
N ASP A 219 -15.25 -4.73 -20.87
CA ASP A 219 -16.31 -4.09 -20.09
C ASP A 219 -17.12 -3.09 -20.94
N ILE A 220 -16.47 -2.30 -21.81
CA ILE A 220 -17.15 -1.37 -22.74
C ILE A 220 -18.03 -2.15 -23.74
N ASN A 221 -17.49 -3.22 -24.32
CA ASN A 221 -18.20 -4.02 -25.32
C ASN A 221 -19.42 -4.75 -24.73
N VAL A 222 -19.32 -5.26 -23.50
CA VAL A 222 -20.46 -5.86 -22.79
C VAL A 222 -21.57 -4.83 -22.56
N VAL A 223 -21.21 -3.61 -22.12
CA VAL A 223 -22.19 -2.54 -21.91
C VAL A 223 -22.86 -2.10 -23.22
N LEU A 224 -22.09 -1.94 -24.30
CA LEU A 224 -22.64 -1.60 -25.62
C LEU A 224 -23.59 -2.69 -26.13
N THR A 225 -23.19 -3.96 -26.02
CA THR A 225 -24.01 -5.11 -26.41
C THR A 225 -25.31 -5.16 -25.60
N ALA A 226 -25.23 -4.97 -24.29
CA ALA A 226 -26.42 -4.94 -23.42
C ALA A 226 -27.35 -3.77 -23.78
N LYS A 227 -26.82 -2.59 -24.12
CA LYS A 227 -27.62 -1.45 -24.59
C LYS A 227 -28.30 -1.75 -25.94
N LEU A 228 -27.57 -2.35 -26.88
CA LEU A 228 -28.10 -2.76 -28.19
C LEU A 228 -29.21 -3.80 -28.04
N LEU A 229 -28.99 -4.85 -27.26
CA LEU A 229 -30.02 -5.86 -26.97
C LEU A 229 -31.25 -5.22 -26.33
N ARG A 230 -31.10 -4.35 -25.33
CA ARG A 230 -32.24 -3.63 -24.75
C ARG A 230 -32.98 -2.76 -25.77
N SER A 231 -32.28 -2.12 -26.71
CA SER A 231 -32.92 -1.32 -27.76
C SER A 231 -33.66 -2.17 -28.79
N LEU A 232 -33.14 -3.37 -29.10
CA LEU A 232 -33.74 -4.32 -30.03
C LEU A 232 -34.95 -5.04 -29.43
N PHE A 233 -34.90 -5.36 -28.13
CA PHE A 233 -35.91 -6.14 -27.41
C PHE A 233 -36.85 -5.30 -26.52
N ARG A 234 -36.76 -3.96 -26.54
CA ARG A 234 -37.78 -3.04 -25.96
C ARG A 234 -38.86 -2.61 -26.97
N ARG A 235 -38.99 -3.30 -28.10
CA ARG A 235 -40.16 -3.14 -28.96
C ARG A 235 -41.30 -3.97 -28.39
N GLU A 236 -42.01 -3.37 -27.42
CA GLU A 236 -43.44 -3.50 -27.11
C GLU A 236 -43.83 -2.42 -26.11
#